data_AF-A0A2M8BGU5-F1
#
_entry.id   AF-A0A2M8BGU5-F1
#
_cell.length_a   1.000
_cell.length_b   1.000
_cell.length_c   1.000
_cell.angle_alpha   90.00
_cell.angle_beta   90.00
_cell.angle_gamma   90.00
#
_symmetry.space_group_name_H-M   'P 1'
#
loop_
_entity.id
_entity.type
_entity.pdbx_description
1 polymer ?
#
loop_
_entity_poly.entity_id
_entity_poly.type
_entity_poly.pdbx_seq_one_letter_code
_entity_poly.pdbx_strand_id
1 'polypeptide(L)'
;MGKQGNMTYTTRLRSTLEERYQDLGRNLSSVRLHSLCEPTESPWTGPQDRVIGRFETAELIDELVWHQIIGRYKELGYSNIELEVDTSCPGRSCITLWQGKERGENALLFDFSIWTEYLEPVACHGRKFRCLGVDWLMLQAPPDEDFARSGVKRLPGQRFVSPRLGSQMLKLLQNWAVRVGAETMMVVPEYFHSAVMFERGFTYLDPEMQGLYEAAVHQLLPEHELAELSWRFEDGNVSLRNKPFYWPNEAQVAPLCAALEVIFESEEYLETRALTRQSAQFAVENRSEG
;
A
#
# COMPACT_ATOMS: atom_id res chain seq x y z
N MET A 1 -56.27 19.15 0.51
CA MET A 1 -55.05 19.97 0.30
C MET A 1 -53.88 19.19 0.89
N GLY A 2 -53.08 18.61 0.02
CA GLY A 2 -51.95 17.76 0.40
C GLY A 2 -50.62 18.42 0.05
N LYS A 3 -49.62 18.27 0.91
CA LYS A 3 -48.44 17.41 0.74
C LYS A 3 -47.36 17.82 1.74
N GLN A 4 -47.11 16.91 2.67
CA GLN A 4 -45.85 16.70 3.36
C GLN A 4 -44.71 16.46 2.37
N GLY A 5 -43.49 16.77 2.79
CA GLY A 5 -42.28 16.30 2.13
C GLY A 5 -40.99 16.94 2.63
N ASN A 6 -40.72 16.89 3.95
CA ASN A 6 -39.37 17.08 4.46
C ASN A 6 -38.54 15.87 4.04
N MET A 7 -37.59 16.10 3.14
CA MET A 7 -36.78 15.08 2.49
C MET A 7 -35.60 14.69 3.38
N THR A 8 -35.61 13.43 3.77
CA THR A 8 -34.61 12.70 4.56
C THR A 8 -33.25 12.67 3.83
N TYR A 9 -32.17 13.15 4.46
CA TYR A 9 -30.79 13.07 3.93
C TYR A 9 -29.91 12.04 4.67
N THR A 10 -30.52 10.99 5.24
CA THR A 10 -29.80 9.98 6.04
C THR A 10 -30.06 8.53 5.64
N THR A 11 -30.49 8.24 4.41
CA THR A 11 -30.83 6.85 4.01
C THR A 11 -30.54 6.50 2.55
N ARG A 12 -29.37 6.89 2.01
CA ARG A 12 -28.96 6.39 0.68
C ARG A 12 -27.46 6.13 0.44
N LEU A 13 -26.72 5.81 1.50
CA LEU A 13 -25.32 5.34 1.42
C LEU A 13 -25.05 4.19 2.41
N ARG A 14 -25.97 3.23 2.51
CA ARG A 14 -25.79 2.03 3.35
C ARG A 14 -26.08 0.70 2.66
N SER A 15 -26.43 0.69 1.37
CA SER A 15 -26.78 -0.56 0.66
C SER A 15 -25.93 -0.82 -0.58
N THR A 16 -24.70 -0.30 -0.66
CA THR A 16 -23.77 -0.61 -1.78
C THR A 16 -22.32 -0.85 -1.34
N LEU A 17 -22.02 -0.77 -0.05
CA LEU A 17 -20.70 -1.10 0.51
C LEU A 17 -20.67 -2.54 1.04
N GLU A 18 -21.68 -2.98 1.79
CA GLU A 18 -21.73 -4.35 2.35
C GLU A 18 -21.80 -5.45 1.28
N GLU A 19 -22.50 -5.24 0.16
CA GLU A 19 -22.52 -6.19 -0.96
C GLU A 19 -21.20 -6.22 -1.76
N ARG A 20 -20.41 -5.13 -1.74
CA ARG A 20 -19.06 -5.11 -2.35
C ARG A 20 -17.99 -5.71 -1.42
N TYR A 21 -18.15 -5.59 -0.10
CA TYR A 21 -17.21 -6.11 0.89
C TYR A 21 -17.36 -7.62 1.15
N GLN A 22 -18.54 -8.21 0.96
CA GLN A 22 -18.77 -9.64 1.24
C GLN A 22 -18.15 -10.60 0.21
N ASP A 23 -17.84 -10.14 -1.02
CA ASP A 23 -17.14 -10.95 -2.02
C ASP A 23 -15.61 -10.78 -2.00
N LEU A 24 -15.11 -9.66 -1.49
CA LEU A 24 -13.66 -9.39 -1.37
C LEU A 24 -13.00 -10.26 -0.30
N GLY A 25 -13.69 -10.60 0.78
CA GLY A 25 -13.13 -11.34 1.92
C GLY A 25 -12.86 -12.83 1.70
N ARG A 26 -13.21 -13.43 0.55
CA ARG A 26 -13.14 -14.89 0.37
C ARG A 26 -11.91 -15.41 -0.38
N ASN A 27 -11.03 -14.55 -0.93
CA ASN A 27 -9.86 -14.98 -1.72
C ASN A 27 -8.60 -14.09 -1.57
N LEU A 28 -8.33 -13.52 -0.39
CA LEU A 28 -7.28 -12.51 -0.19
C LEU A 28 -5.86 -13.10 0.02
N SER A 29 -5.41 -13.88 -0.96
CA SER A 29 -3.99 -13.94 -1.36
C SER A 29 -3.77 -13.33 -2.75
N SER A 30 -4.80 -12.65 -3.29
CA SER A 30 -4.86 -12.27 -4.70
C SER A 30 -5.96 -11.22 -4.97
N VAL A 31 -5.80 -9.99 -4.47
CA VAL A 31 -6.65 -8.87 -4.93
C VAL A 31 -5.80 -7.75 -5.51
N ARG A 32 -5.91 -7.65 -6.85
CA ARG A 32 -5.65 -6.44 -7.63
C ARG A 32 -6.61 -5.34 -7.18
N LEU A 33 -6.12 -4.12 -7.03
CA LEU A 33 -6.90 -2.87 -6.83
C LEU A 33 -7.86 -2.51 -8.00
N HIS A 34 -8.25 -3.48 -8.82
CA HIS A 34 -9.10 -3.39 -10.01
C HIS A 34 -10.58 -3.07 -9.72
N SER A 35 -10.91 -2.43 -8.62
CA SER A 35 -12.25 -1.86 -8.40
C SER A 35 -12.26 -0.34 -8.29
N LEU A 36 -11.08 0.30 -8.31
CA LEU A 36 -10.93 1.56 -9.03
C LEU A 36 -10.68 1.19 -10.49
N CYS A 37 -11.38 1.85 -11.41
CA CYS A 37 -11.52 1.47 -12.81
C CYS A 37 -10.18 1.16 -13.50
N GLU A 38 -10.19 0.42 -14.61
CA GLU A 38 -9.13 0.58 -15.61
C GLU A 38 -8.81 2.07 -15.72
N PRO A 39 -7.53 2.50 -15.64
CA PRO A 39 -7.18 3.91 -15.60
C PRO A 39 -7.90 4.59 -16.76
N THR A 40 -8.89 5.42 -16.43
CA THR A 40 -9.86 5.90 -17.42
C THR A 40 -9.17 6.73 -18.50
N GLU A 41 -8.12 7.44 -18.09
CA GLU A 41 -7.12 8.10 -18.93
C GLU A 41 -5.78 8.13 -18.17
N SER A 42 -4.72 7.51 -18.70
CA SER A 42 -3.38 7.73 -18.15
C SER A 42 -2.96 9.19 -18.40
N PRO A 43 -2.43 9.92 -17.41
CA PRO A 43 -1.89 11.26 -17.61
C PRO A 43 -0.65 11.25 -18.52
N TRP A 44 -0.09 10.07 -18.83
CA TRP A 44 1.10 9.91 -19.63
C TRP A 44 0.80 9.18 -20.94
N THR A 45 1.09 9.83 -22.06
CA THR A 45 0.88 9.31 -23.43
C THR A 45 2.15 8.67 -24.01
N GLY A 46 2.96 8.03 -23.16
CA GLY A 46 4.23 7.42 -23.55
C GLY A 46 4.06 6.13 -24.37
N PRO A 47 5.14 5.57 -24.94
CA PRO A 47 5.10 4.29 -25.63
C PRO A 47 4.56 3.17 -24.72
N GLN A 48 3.58 2.39 -25.20
CA GLN A 48 2.92 1.34 -24.41
C GLN A 48 3.82 0.13 -24.13
N ASP A 49 4.95 0.00 -24.82
CA ASP A 49 5.98 -1.01 -24.61
C ASP A 49 7.00 -0.60 -23.52
N ARG A 50 6.81 0.55 -22.87
CA ARG A 50 7.67 1.06 -21.80
C ARG A 50 6.97 1.05 -20.46
N VAL A 51 7.73 0.79 -19.40
CA VAL A 51 7.21 0.85 -18.03
C VAL A 51 6.77 2.27 -17.72
N ILE A 52 5.50 2.40 -17.33
CA ILE A 52 4.76 3.66 -17.12
C ILE A 52 4.94 4.67 -18.25
N GLY A 53 5.07 4.17 -19.49
CA GLY A 53 5.28 4.99 -20.68
C GLY A 53 6.65 5.67 -20.78
N ARG A 54 7.61 5.32 -19.90
CA ARG A 54 8.88 6.05 -19.78
C ARG A 54 10.14 5.20 -19.86
N PHE A 55 10.18 4.10 -19.11
CA PHE A 55 11.41 3.34 -18.89
C PHE A 55 11.50 2.11 -19.80
N GLU A 56 12.66 1.91 -20.41
CA GLU A 56 12.99 0.67 -21.11
C GLU A 56 13.41 -0.42 -20.11
N THR A 57 13.18 -1.69 -20.45
CA THR A 57 13.54 -2.83 -19.59
C THR A 57 15.02 -2.83 -19.19
N ALA A 58 15.92 -2.42 -20.09
CA ALA A 58 17.34 -2.32 -19.78
C ALA A 58 17.63 -1.26 -18.69
N GLU A 59 16.96 -0.09 -18.76
CA GLU A 59 17.07 0.96 -17.75
C GLU A 59 16.58 0.47 -16.37
N LEU A 60 15.54 -0.37 -16.33
CA LEU A 60 15.04 -0.92 -15.07
C LEU A 60 16.07 -1.81 -14.37
N ILE A 61 16.81 -2.63 -15.12
CA ILE A 61 17.87 -3.46 -14.52
C ILE A 61 18.92 -2.56 -13.88
N ASP A 62 19.36 -1.52 -14.58
CA ASP A 62 20.35 -0.58 -14.07
C ASP A 62 19.86 0.13 -12.79
N GLU A 63 18.58 0.53 -12.75
CA GLU A 63 17.96 1.13 -11.56
C GLU A 63 17.90 0.14 -10.38
N LEU A 64 17.50 -1.10 -10.62
CA LEU A 64 17.44 -2.14 -9.58
C LEU A 64 18.84 -2.50 -9.04
N VAL A 65 19.88 -2.42 -9.88
CA VAL A 65 21.28 -2.54 -9.44
C VAL A 65 21.70 -1.31 -8.63
N TRP A 66 21.44 -0.10 -9.15
CA TRP A 66 21.81 1.16 -8.50
C TRP A 66 21.24 1.28 -7.09
N HIS A 67 19.96 0.92 -6.92
CA HIS A 67 19.27 0.91 -5.64
C HIS A 67 19.60 -0.31 -4.75
N GLN A 68 20.56 -1.16 -5.13
CA GLN A 68 21.01 -2.35 -4.39
C GLN A 68 19.94 -3.44 -4.19
N ILE A 69 18.89 -3.45 -5.00
CA ILE A 69 17.84 -4.49 -4.94
C ILE A 69 18.40 -5.83 -5.42
N ILE A 70 18.99 -5.85 -6.62
CA ILE A 70 19.64 -7.06 -7.15
C ILE A 70 20.86 -7.44 -6.30
N GLY A 71 21.63 -6.46 -5.82
CA GLY A 71 22.76 -6.68 -4.93
C GLY A 71 22.36 -7.43 -3.67
N ARG A 72 21.26 -7.02 -3.03
CA ARG A 72 20.75 -7.67 -1.83
C ARG A 72 20.34 -9.13 -2.06
N TYR A 73 19.68 -9.44 -3.17
CA TYR A 73 19.36 -10.83 -3.49
C TYR A 73 20.65 -11.66 -3.72
N LYS A 74 21.66 -11.10 -4.37
CA LYS A 74 22.97 -11.77 -4.52
C LYS A 74 23.65 -12.06 -3.18
N GLU A 75 23.60 -11.13 -2.23
CA GLU A 75 24.11 -11.34 -0.86
C GLU A 75 23.39 -12.48 -0.13
N LEU A 76 22.10 -12.69 -0.44
CA LEU A 76 21.29 -13.78 0.11
C LEU A 76 21.51 -15.11 -0.62
N GLY A 77 22.42 -15.17 -1.60
CA GLY A 77 22.77 -16.39 -2.33
C GLY A 77 21.99 -16.60 -3.64
N TYR A 78 21.06 -15.70 -3.99
CA TYR A 78 20.34 -15.77 -5.25
C TYR A 78 21.25 -15.38 -6.43
N SER A 79 21.15 -16.10 -7.53
CA SER A 79 21.98 -15.91 -8.74
C SER A 79 21.14 -16.12 -10.00
N ASN A 80 21.61 -15.68 -11.17
CA ASN A 80 20.81 -15.77 -12.41
C ASN A 80 19.40 -15.13 -12.26
N ILE A 81 19.36 -13.92 -11.69
CA ILE A 81 18.11 -13.20 -11.49
C ILE A 81 17.61 -12.72 -12.84
N GLU A 82 16.42 -13.16 -13.23
CA GLU A 82 15.77 -12.82 -14.49
C GLU A 82 14.69 -11.75 -14.25
N LEU A 83 14.70 -10.70 -15.06
CA LEU A 83 13.70 -9.64 -15.04
C LEU A 83 12.62 -9.91 -16.09
N GLU A 84 11.37 -9.86 -15.66
CA GLU A 84 10.19 -9.91 -16.51
C GLU A 84 9.40 -8.62 -16.34
N VAL A 85 8.92 -8.06 -17.45
CA VAL A 85 8.17 -6.81 -17.48
C VAL A 85 6.94 -7.02 -18.35
N ASP A 86 5.78 -6.68 -17.79
CA ASP A 86 4.50 -6.69 -18.49
C ASP A 86 3.91 -5.27 -18.50
N THR A 87 3.77 -4.72 -19.71
CA THR A 87 3.14 -3.41 -19.98
C THR A 87 1.89 -3.56 -20.85
N SER A 88 1.32 -4.77 -20.93
CA SER A 88 0.14 -5.06 -21.75
C SER A 88 -1.10 -4.27 -21.33
N CYS A 89 -1.16 -3.83 -20.07
CA CYS A 89 -2.22 -2.97 -19.54
C CYS A 89 -1.81 -1.49 -19.64
N PRO A 90 -2.48 -0.67 -20.48
CA PRO A 90 -2.15 0.74 -20.60
C PRO A 90 -2.17 1.47 -19.26
N GLY A 91 -1.15 2.28 -19.00
CA GLY A 91 -1.04 3.04 -17.76
C GLY A 91 -0.68 2.20 -16.53
N ARG A 92 -0.47 0.88 -16.67
CA ARG A 92 -0.01 -0.03 -15.63
C ARG A 92 1.24 -0.76 -16.09
N SER A 93 2.10 -1.13 -15.16
CA SER A 93 3.29 -1.93 -15.45
C SER A 93 3.54 -2.88 -14.31
N CYS A 94 3.75 -4.15 -14.65
CA CYS A 94 4.14 -5.19 -13.73
C CYS A 94 5.60 -5.53 -13.98
N ILE A 95 6.37 -5.64 -12.90
CA ILE A 95 7.79 -5.91 -12.90
C ILE A 95 8.01 -7.08 -11.94
N THR A 96 8.63 -8.14 -12.45
CA THR A 96 8.79 -9.38 -11.70
C THR A 96 10.24 -9.85 -11.78
N LEU A 97 10.85 -10.19 -10.64
CA LEU A 97 12.16 -10.84 -10.61
C LEU A 97 12.02 -12.30 -10.21
N TRP A 98 12.68 -13.14 -10.98
CA TRP A 98 12.74 -14.58 -10.78
C TRP A 98 14.16 -15.03 -10.48
N GLN A 99 14.29 -16.05 -9.64
CA GLN A 99 15.50 -16.83 -9.44
C GLN A 99 15.59 -17.86 -10.59
N GLY A 100 16.42 -17.58 -11.59
CA GLY A 100 16.61 -18.45 -12.75
C GLY A 100 15.42 -18.44 -13.74
N LYS A 101 15.38 -19.47 -14.59
CA LYS A 101 14.40 -19.59 -15.68
C LYS A 101 13.11 -20.28 -15.28
N GLU A 102 13.08 -20.94 -14.13
CA GLU A 102 11.86 -21.56 -13.64
C GLU A 102 10.86 -20.48 -13.23
N ARG A 103 9.57 -20.77 -13.45
CA ARG A 103 8.47 -19.90 -13.07
C ARG A 103 7.64 -20.64 -12.05
N GLY A 104 7.40 -19.98 -10.92
CA GLY A 104 6.69 -20.56 -9.80
C GLY A 104 7.05 -19.87 -8.50
N GLU A 105 6.23 -20.11 -7.49
CA GLU A 105 6.26 -19.34 -6.25
C GLU A 105 7.60 -19.42 -5.51
N ASN A 106 8.32 -20.54 -5.63
CA ASN A 106 9.65 -20.72 -5.00
C ASN A 106 10.78 -20.01 -5.76
N ALA A 107 10.56 -19.65 -7.02
CA ALA A 107 11.50 -18.88 -7.82
C ALA A 107 11.18 -17.38 -7.77
N LEU A 108 10.02 -16.98 -7.26
CA LEU A 108 9.58 -15.59 -7.26
C LEU A 108 10.24 -14.81 -6.13
N LEU A 109 11.03 -13.80 -6.50
CA LEU A 109 11.77 -12.96 -5.55
C LEU A 109 11.05 -11.64 -5.30
N PHE A 110 10.52 -11.06 -6.37
CA PHE A 110 10.01 -9.70 -6.42
C PHE A 110 8.83 -9.68 -7.38
N ASP A 111 7.70 -9.13 -6.95
CA ASP A 111 6.58 -8.87 -7.83
C ASP A 111 5.97 -7.51 -7.50
N PHE A 112 5.90 -6.65 -8.51
CA PHE A 112 5.66 -5.24 -8.31
C PHE A 112 4.80 -4.67 -9.42
N SER A 113 3.68 -4.06 -9.04
CA SER A 113 2.75 -3.44 -9.99
C SER A 113 2.59 -1.98 -9.65
N ILE A 114 2.77 -1.14 -10.66
CA ILE A 114 2.56 0.30 -10.60
C ILE A 114 1.60 0.76 -11.67
N TRP A 115 0.95 1.87 -11.40
CA TRP A 115 -0.01 2.45 -12.30
C TRP A 115 0.01 3.97 -12.25
N THR A 116 -0.74 4.52 -13.19
CA THR A 116 -0.69 5.92 -13.53
C THR A 116 -2.08 6.48 -13.79
N GLU A 117 -2.46 7.52 -13.06
CA GLU A 117 -3.77 8.19 -13.24
C GLU A 117 -3.74 9.60 -12.66
N TYR A 118 -4.90 10.26 -12.70
CA TYR A 118 -5.17 11.45 -11.92
C TYR A 118 -5.79 11.10 -10.57
N LEU A 119 -5.20 11.60 -9.49
CA LEU A 119 -5.85 11.68 -8.18
C LEU A 119 -6.66 12.97 -8.10
N GLU A 120 -7.91 12.88 -7.66
CA GLU A 120 -8.78 14.04 -7.45
C GLU A 120 -9.32 14.05 -6.02
N PRO A 121 -8.55 14.55 -5.03
CA PRO A 121 -9.02 14.62 -3.65
C PRO A 121 -10.23 15.54 -3.55
N VAL A 122 -11.25 15.13 -2.79
CA VAL A 122 -12.47 15.93 -2.60
C VAL A 122 -12.17 17.34 -2.07
N ALA A 123 -11.20 17.45 -1.16
CA ALA A 123 -10.73 18.71 -0.57
C ALA A 123 -10.11 19.69 -1.62
N CYS A 124 -9.83 19.22 -2.83
CA CYS A 124 -9.20 20.00 -3.90
C CYS A 124 -10.17 20.49 -4.98
N HIS A 125 -11.49 20.42 -4.74
CA HIS A 125 -12.53 21.03 -5.57
C HIS A 125 -12.39 20.76 -7.08
N GLY A 126 -12.13 19.50 -7.44
CA GLY A 126 -12.02 19.08 -8.84
C GLY A 126 -10.64 19.24 -9.46
N ARG A 127 -9.64 19.70 -8.71
CA ARG A 127 -8.25 19.68 -9.17
C ARG A 127 -7.73 18.25 -9.21
N LYS A 128 -7.18 17.90 -10.38
CA LYS A 128 -6.53 16.63 -10.64
C LYS A 128 -5.02 16.74 -10.44
N PHE A 129 -4.43 15.69 -9.86
CA PHE A 129 -3.00 15.56 -9.63
C PHE A 129 -2.47 14.31 -10.31
N ARG A 130 -1.38 14.42 -11.09
CA ARG A 130 -0.75 13.24 -11.70
C ARG A 130 -0.22 12.32 -10.60
N CYS A 131 -0.69 11.10 -10.56
CA CYS A 131 -0.42 10.12 -9.51
C CYS A 131 0.37 8.94 -10.06
N LEU A 132 1.47 8.60 -9.39
CA LEU A 132 2.11 7.29 -9.51
C LEU A 132 1.62 6.40 -8.37
N GLY A 133 0.75 5.44 -8.69
CA GLY A 133 0.21 4.52 -7.70
C GLY A 133 0.98 3.20 -7.65
N VAL A 134 1.06 2.61 -6.47
CA VAL A 134 1.51 1.22 -6.29
C VAL A 134 0.28 0.35 -6.08
N ASP A 135 0.08 -0.60 -6.98
CA ASP A 135 -0.99 -1.60 -6.84
C ASP A 135 -0.60 -2.74 -5.91
N TRP A 136 0.66 -3.17 -6.03
CA TRP A 136 1.15 -4.38 -5.39
C TRP A 136 2.65 -4.29 -5.23
N LEU A 137 3.15 -4.66 -4.05
CA LEU A 137 4.57 -4.78 -3.78
C LEU A 137 4.82 -6.01 -2.92
N MET A 138 5.39 -7.03 -3.54
CA MET A 138 5.81 -8.24 -2.87
C MET A 138 7.33 -8.38 -2.97
N LEU A 139 7.96 -8.51 -1.81
CA LEU A 139 9.39 -8.72 -1.66
C LEU A 139 9.58 -9.97 -0.81
N GLN A 140 10.06 -11.04 -1.42
CA GLN A 140 10.20 -12.34 -0.79
C GLN A 140 11.59 -12.92 -0.99
N ALA A 141 12.06 -13.63 0.02
CA ALA A 141 13.25 -14.46 -0.04
C ALA A 141 12.81 -15.92 0.20
N PRO A 142 12.43 -16.66 -0.86
CA PRO A 142 12.10 -18.09 -0.75
C PRO A 142 13.27 -18.85 -0.11
N PRO A 143 13.05 -19.62 0.96
CA PRO A 143 14.11 -20.08 1.84
C PRO A 143 15.10 -21.02 1.14
N ASP A 144 16.37 -20.84 1.46
CA ASP A 144 17.29 -21.95 1.72
C ASP A 144 17.09 -22.41 3.18
N GLU A 145 17.45 -23.66 3.52
CA GLU A 145 17.18 -24.29 4.82
C GLU A 145 17.63 -23.46 6.04
N ASP A 146 18.64 -22.61 5.87
CA ASP A 146 19.17 -21.71 6.90
C ASP A 146 18.23 -20.55 7.26
N PHE A 147 17.45 -20.05 6.30
CA PHE A 147 16.56 -18.91 6.57
C PHE A 147 15.39 -19.33 7.46
N ALA A 148 14.87 -20.56 7.28
CA ALA A 148 13.83 -21.12 8.14
C ALA A 148 14.27 -21.23 9.61
N ARG A 149 15.58 -21.33 9.88
CA ARG A 149 16.16 -21.42 11.23
C ARG A 149 16.41 -20.07 11.90
N SER A 150 16.28 -18.94 11.17
CA SER A 150 16.68 -17.61 11.64
C SER A 150 15.75 -16.96 12.68
N GLY A 151 14.58 -17.53 12.93
CA GLY A 151 13.58 -16.97 13.87
C GLY A 151 12.88 -15.69 13.38
N VAL A 152 13.13 -15.26 12.14
CA VAL A 152 12.43 -14.12 11.53
C VAL A 152 10.97 -14.47 11.29
N LYS A 153 10.06 -13.73 11.92
CA LYS A 153 8.61 -13.91 11.75
C LYS A 153 8.16 -13.39 10.39
N ARG A 154 7.31 -14.16 9.72
CA ARG A 154 6.57 -13.71 8.54
C ARG A 154 5.53 -12.68 8.97
N LEU A 155 5.30 -11.69 8.13
CA LEU A 155 4.21 -10.73 8.32
C LEU A 155 2.92 -11.27 7.65
N PRO A 156 1.73 -10.75 7.99
CA PRO A 156 0.51 -11.02 7.24
C PRO A 156 0.72 -10.85 5.73
N GLY A 157 0.09 -11.69 4.91
CA GLY A 157 0.27 -11.72 3.46
C GLY A 157 1.62 -12.23 2.95
N GLN A 158 2.60 -12.47 3.82
CA GLN A 158 3.91 -13.01 3.41
C GLN A 158 3.94 -14.53 3.44
N ARG A 159 4.12 -15.13 2.25
CA ARG A 159 4.42 -16.56 2.14
C ARG A 159 5.85 -16.85 2.56
N PHE A 160 6.79 -16.03 2.10
CA PHE A 160 8.18 -16.07 2.51
C PHE A 160 8.55 -14.74 3.18
N VAL A 161 9.55 -14.82 4.04
CA VAL A 161 10.15 -13.66 4.70
C VAL A 161 10.65 -12.59 3.73
N SER A 162 10.71 -11.36 4.22
CA SER A 162 11.22 -10.24 3.43
C SER A 162 12.77 -10.22 3.38
N PRO A 163 13.36 -9.86 2.22
CA PRO A 163 14.80 -9.57 2.09
C PRO A 163 15.22 -8.23 2.76
N ARG A 164 14.28 -7.51 3.40
CA ARG A 164 14.46 -6.20 4.05
C ARG A 164 14.80 -5.06 3.08
N LEU A 165 14.14 -5.05 1.92
CA LEU A 165 14.36 -4.11 0.82
C LEU A 165 13.45 -2.86 0.82
N GLY A 166 12.61 -2.67 1.85
CA GLY A 166 11.58 -1.61 1.84
C GLY A 166 12.14 -0.20 1.63
N SER A 167 13.29 0.13 2.24
CA SER A 167 13.91 1.46 2.07
C SER A 167 14.45 1.71 0.67
N GLN A 168 14.97 0.68 0.02
CA GLN A 168 15.48 0.72 -1.35
C GLN A 168 14.31 0.90 -2.31
N MET A 169 13.21 0.17 -2.09
CA MET A 169 11.99 0.31 -2.87
C MET A 169 11.37 1.70 -2.77
N LEU A 170 11.30 2.27 -1.57
CA LEU A 170 10.77 3.61 -1.38
C LEU A 170 11.60 4.66 -2.15
N LYS A 171 12.93 4.56 -2.11
CA LYS A 171 13.82 5.46 -2.87
C LYS A 171 13.67 5.31 -4.38
N LEU A 172 13.60 4.07 -4.86
CA LEU A 172 13.37 3.78 -6.28
C LEU A 172 12.06 4.42 -6.75
N LEU A 173 11.01 4.22 -5.95
CA LEU A 173 9.68 4.73 -6.25
C LEU A 173 9.61 6.26 -6.28
N GLN A 174 10.25 6.92 -5.31
CA GLN A 174 10.37 8.38 -5.29
C GLN A 174 11.14 8.90 -6.52
N ASN A 175 12.23 8.23 -6.92
CA ASN A 175 12.99 8.58 -8.13
C ASN A 175 12.12 8.45 -9.39
N TRP A 176 11.37 7.36 -9.51
CA TRP A 176 10.46 7.14 -10.64
C TRP A 176 9.36 8.19 -10.68
N ALA A 177 8.73 8.50 -9.54
CA ALA A 177 7.69 9.51 -9.45
C ALA A 177 8.17 10.88 -9.95
N VAL A 178 9.36 11.31 -9.54
CA VAL A 178 9.98 12.56 -10.02
C VAL A 178 10.25 12.52 -11.53
N ARG A 179 10.81 11.42 -12.03
CA ARG A 179 11.18 11.27 -13.44
C ARG A 179 9.99 11.21 -14.40
N VAL A 180 8.84 10.73 -13.94
CA VAL A 180 7.59 10.79 -14.72
C VAL A 180 6.81 12.10 -14.48
N GLY A 181 7.27 12.97 -13.59
CA GLY A 181 6.59 14.23 -13.29
C GLY A 181 5.26 14.02 -12.56
N ALA A 182 5.19 12.99 -11.71
CA ALA A 182 4.07 12.79 -10.79
C ALA A 182 4.05 13.93 -9.75
N GLU A 183 2.84 14.35 -9.41
CA GLU A 183 2.54 15.37 -8.38
C GLU A 183 2.22 14.73 -7.03
N THR A 184 1.99 13.42 -7.03
CA THR A 184 1.80 12.59 -5.85
C THR A 184 2.16 11.14 -6.14
N MET A 185 2.48 10.41 -5.09
CA MET A 185 2.44 8.95 -5.09
C MET A 185 1.29 8.47 -4.24
N MET A 186 0.76 7.27 -4.52
CA MET A 186 -0.30 6.67 -3.72
C MET A 186 -0.05 5.19 -3.48
N VAL A 187 -0.36 4.74 -2.27
CA VAL A 187 -0.37 3.33 -1.87
C VAL A 187 -1.62 3.07 -1.04
N VAL A 188 -2.12 1.83 -1.05
CA VAL A 188 -3.20 1.39 -0.16
C VAL A 188 -2.67 0.19 0.64
N PRO A 189 -2.13 0.41 1.85
CA PRO A 189 -1.57 -0.66 2.66
C PRO A 189 -2.68 -1.61 3.13
N GLU A 190 -2.55 -2.89 2.78
CA GLU A 190 -3.50 -3.94 3.19
C GLU A 190 -3.34 -4.36 4.65
N TYR A 191 -2.13 -4.21 5.19
CA TYR A 191 -1.79 -4.67 6.53
C TYR A 191 -1.15 -3.55 7.35
N PHE A 192 -1.27 -3.66 8.69
CA PHE A 192 -0.69 -2.68 9.61
C PHE A 192 0.83 -2.49 9.41
N HIS A 193 1.60 -3.57 9.20
CA HIS A 193 3.04 -3.44 8.91
C HIS A 193 3.32 -2.63 7.65
N SER A 194 2.52 -2.77 6.60
CA SER A 194 2.66 -2.02 5.37
C SER A 194 2.37 -0.54 5.59
N ALA A 195 1.32 -0.23 6.35
CA ALA A 195 0.99 1.15 6.72
C ALA A 195 2.12 1.82 7.51
N VAL A 196 2.74 1.09 8.44
CA VAL A 196 3.92 1.58 9.19
C VAL A 196 5.14 1.75 8.31
N MET A 197 5.37 0.87 7.32
CA MET A 197 6.51 0.99 6.41
C MET A 197 6.40 2.21 5.49
N PHE A 198 5.21 2.50 4.97
CA PHE A 198 4.99 3.61 4.04
C PHE A 198 4.90 4.98 4.72
N GLU A 199 4.49 5.06 6.00
CA GLU A 199 4.32 6.35 6.69
C GLU A 199 5.58 7.24 6.70
N ARG A 200 6.79 6.65 6.56
CA ARG A 200 8.05 7.40 6.45
C ARG A 200 8.10 8.46 5.34
N GLY A 201 7.21 8.39 4.37
CA GLY A 201 7.06 9.43 3.34
C GLY A 201 5.63 9.60 2.86
N PHE A 202 4.66 8.99 3.54
CA PHE A 202 3.26 9.00 3.12
C PHE A 202 2.36 9.36 4.29
N THR A 203 1.22 9.97 3.98
CA THR A 203 0.20 10.37 4.95
C THR A 203 -1.16 9.89 4.45
N TYR A 204 -2.01 9.40 5.36
CA TYR A 204 -3.37 9.01 4.98
C TYR A 204 -4.12 10.23 4.44
N LEU A 205 -4.79 10.05 3.30
CA LEU A 205 -5.59 11.14 2.72
C LEU A 205 -6.81 11.49 3.58
N ASP A 206 -7.36 10.50 4.28
CA ASP A 206 -8.39 10.68 5.31
C ASP A 206 -7.75 11.06 6.66
N PRO A 207 -8.06 12.24 7.24
CA PRO A 207 -7.54 12.66 8.52
C PRO A 207 -8.00 11.78 9.70
N GLU A 208 -9.18 11.18 9.66
CA GLU A 208 -9.63 10.25 10.71
C GLU A 208 -8.71 9.02 10.74
N MET A 209 -8.43 8.46 9.56
CA MET A 209 -7.51 7.34 9.41
C MET A 209 -6.08 7.67 9.82
N GLN A 210 -5.58 8.86 9.48
CA GLN A 210 -4.27 9.32 9.96
C GLN A 210 -4.24 9.40 11.51
N GLY A 211 -5.31 9.92 12.12
CA GLY A 211 -5.44 9.99 13.57
C GLY A 211 -5.49 8.62 14.25
N LEU A 212 -6.24 7.68 13.68
CA LEU A 212 -6.30 6.29 14.15
C LEU A 212 -4.94 5.60 14.06
N TYR A 213 -4.23 5.79 12.94
CA TYR A 213 -2.90 5.23 12.75
C TYR A 213 -1.92 5.74 13.81
N GLU A 214 -1.88 7.04 14.04
CA GLU A 214 -0.97 7.62 15.04
C GLU A 214 -1.29 7.16 16.46
N ALA A 215 -2.58 7.02 16.79
CA ALA A 215 -2.98 6.47 18.07
C ALA A 215 -2.55 5.01 18.22
N ALA A 216 -2.76 4.16 17.20
CA ALA A 216 -2.35 2.76 17.22
C ALA A 216 -0.83 2.62 17.38
N VAL A 217 -0.05 3.37 16.58
CA VAL A 217 1.42 3.40 16.67
C VAL A 217 1.88 3.84 18.06
N HIS A 218 1.33 4.95 18.57
CA HIS A 218 1.74 5.51 19.85
C HIS A 218 1.38 4.63 21.04
N GLN A 219 0.22 3.99 21.01
CA GLN A 219 -0.31 3.21 22.14
C GLN A 219 0.21 1.77 22.15
N LEU A 220 0.45 1.16 20.98
CA LEU A 220 0.70 -0.29 20.90
C LEU A 220 2.16 -0.64 20.57
N LEU A 221 2.86 0.11 19.72
CA LEU A 221 4.24 -0.23 19.35
C LEU A 221 5.29 -0.06 20.47
N PRO A 222 5.09 0.73 21.55
CA PRO A 222 6.02 0.72 22.68
C PRO A 222 6.09 -0.63 23.41
N GLU A 223 5.02 -1.44 23.36
CA GLU A 223 4.90 -2.69 24.12
C GLU A 223 4.92 -3.95 23.22
N HIS A 224 4.79 -3.79 21.90
CA HIS A 224 4.69 -4.91 20.96
C HIS A 224 5.62 -4.74 19.76
N GLU A 225 6.22 -5.85 19.30
CA GLU A 225 6.93 -5.86 18.03
C GLU A 225 5.96 -5.69 16.86
N LEU A 226 6.36 -4.95 15.81
CA LEU A 226 5.53 -4.69 14.64
C LEU A 226 4.96 -5.97 13.99
N ALA A 227 5.77 -7.03 13.91
CA ALA A 227 5.36 -8.30 13.32
C ALA A 227 4.27 -8.98 14.13
N GLU A 228 4.42 -9.01 15.45
CA GLU A 228 3.41 -9.54 16.37
C GLU A 228 2.12 -8.71 16.28
N LEU A 229 2.25 -7.39 16.36
CA LEU A 229 1.09 -6.50 16.35
C LEU A 229 0.31 -6.57 15.04
N SER A 230 1.00 -6.75 13.91
CA SER A 230 0.35 -6.92 12.61
C SER A 230 -0.50 -8.18 12.54
N TRP A 231 -0.03 -9.30 13.10
CA TRP A 231 -0.86 -10.50 13.25
C TRP A 231 -2.01 -10.28 14.22
N ARG A 232 -1.81 -9.55 15.31
CA ARG A 232 -2.90 -9.24 16.25
C ARG A 232 -4.01 -8.40 15.60
N PHE A 233 -3.68 -7.46 14.71
CA PHE A 233 -4.70 -6.76 13.90
C PHE A 233 -5.43 -7.72 12.96
N GLU A 234 -4.70 -8.60 12.26
CA GLU A 234 -5.27 -9.58 11.32
C GLU A 234 -6.21 -10.57 12.03
N ASP A 235 -5.82 -11.05 13.21
CA ASP A 235 -6.56 -12.05 13.99
C ASP A 235 -7.72 -11.43 14.81
N GLY A 236 -7.92 -10.11 14.72
CA GLY A 236 -8.95 -9.39 15.48
C GLY A 236 -8.67 -9.30 16.99
N ASN A 237 -7.40 -9.40 17.40
CA ASN A 237 -6.95 -9.30 18.79
C ASN A 237 -6.50 -7.89 19.19
N VAL A 238 -6.73 -6.90 18.33
CA VAL A 238 -6.65 -5.48 18.69
C VAL A 238 -8.06 -4.93 18.74
N SER A 239 -8.37 -4.14 19.77
CA SER A 239 -9.65 -3.47 19.89
C SER A 239 -9.51 -1.95 19.88
N LEU A 240 -10.51 -1.27 19.30
CA LEU A 240 -10.72 0.17 19.39
C LEU A 240 -11.98 0.41 20.22
N ARG A 241 -11.84 1.02 21.40
CA ARG A 241 -12.96 1.26 22.34
C ARG A 241 -13.76 -0.02 22.63
N ASN A 242 -13.05 -1.11 22.94
CA ASN A 242 -13.60 -2.44 23.28
C ASN A 242 -14.34 -3.15 22.13
N LYS A 243 -14.08 -2.77 20.88
CA LYS A 243 -14.56 -3.51 19.71
C LYS A 243 -13.39 -3.98 18.87
N PRO A 244 -13.40 -5.22 18.34
CA PRO A 244 -12.34 -5.67 17.43
C PRO A 244 -12.11 -4.67 16.30
N PHE A 245 -10.85 -4.36 16.06
CA PHE A 245 -10.42 -3.45 15.03
C PHE A 245 -9.46 -4.18 14.10
N TYR A 246 -9.89 -4.35 12.86
CA TYR A 246 -9.05 -4.85 11.77
C TYR A 246 -8.47 -3.64 11.04
N TRP A 247 -7.24 -3.76 10.58
CA TRP A 247 -6.61 -2.68 9.84
C TRP A 247 -7.33 -2.46 8.50
N PRO A 248 -7.84 -1.25 8.21
CA PRO A 248 -8.60 -1.02 6.98
C PRO A 248 -7.69 -0.65 5.80
N ASN A 249 -8.19 -0.89 4.60
CA ASN A 249 -7.53 -0.55 3.33
C ASN A 249 -7.83 0.90 2.97
N GLU A 250 -6.97 1.83 3.41
CA GLU A 250 -7.17 3.27 3.21
C GLU A 250 -5.97 3.90 2.51
N ALA A 251 -6.22 4.90 1.66
CA ALA A 251 -5.18 5.47 0.82
C ALA A 251 -4.18 6.32 1.62
N GLN A 252 -2.90 6.01 1.48
CA GLN A 252 -1.80 6.86 1.88
C GLN A 252 -1.19 7.51 0.64
N VAL A 253 -0.84 8.80 0.73
CA VAL A 253 -0.23 9.55 -0.36
C VAL A 253 1.06 10.24 0.07
N ALA A 254 2.02 10.31 -0.85
CA ALA A 254 3.21 11.14 -0.70
C ALA A 254 3.03 12.38 -1.58
N PRO A 255 2.79 13.57 -1.02
CA PRO A 255 2.68 14.77 -1.82
C PRO A 255 4.04 15.12 -2.43
N LEU A 256 4.08 15.33 -3.75
CA LEU A 256 5.28 15.74 -4.48
C LEU A 256 5.13 17.17 -5.04
N CYS A 257 4.06 17.86 -4.67
CA CYS A 257 3.83 19.26 -5.02
C CYS A 257 3.15 20.01 -3.87
N ALA A 258 3.51 21.28 -3.70
CA ALA A 258 3.00 22.14 -2.62
C ALA A 258 1.47 22.26 -2.60
N ALA A 259 0.83 22.16 -3.77
CA ALA A 259 -0.62 22.25 -3.83
C ALA A 259 -1.36 21.09 -3.16
N LEU A 260 -0.76 19.89 -3.12
CA LEU A 260 -1.34 18.76 -2.40
C LEU A 260 -0.97 18.82 -0.91
N GLU A 261 0.21 19.33 -0.58
CA GLU A 261 0.66 19.53 0.81
C GLU A 261 -0.32 20.39 1.62
N VAL A 262 -0.89 21.43 1.00
CA VAL A 262 -1.88 22.32 1.63
C VAL A 262 -3.09 21.58 2.21
N ILE A 263 -3.47 20.41 1.68
CA ILE A 263 -4.54 19.59 2.27
C ILE A 263 -4.17 19.18 3.70
N PHE A 264 -2.94 18.67 3.89
CA PHE A 264 -2.46 18.14 5.16
C PHE A 264 -2.15 19.23 6.18
N GLU A 265 -1.99 20.47 5.71
CA GLU A 265 -1.78 21.67 6.52
C GLU A 265 -3.09 22.40 6.87
N SER A 266 -4.22 22.00 6.26
CA SER A 266 -5.51 22.64 6.52
C SER A 266 -5.96 22.43 7.96
N GLU A 267 -6.62 23.44 8.53
CA GLU A 267 -7.16 23.40 9.89
C GLU A 267 -8.13 22.22 10.08
N GLU A 268 -9.03 22.01 9.12
CA GLU A 268 -9.99 20.88 9.13
C GLU A 268 -9.29 19.51 9.21
N TYR A 269 -8.25 19.31 8.40
CA TYR A 269 -7.48 18.06 8.40
C TYR A 269 -6.76 17.86 9.74
N LEU A 270 -6.06 18.89 10.22
CA LEU A 270 -5.28 18.84 11.45
C LEU A 270 -6.16 18.64 12.69
N GLU A 271 -7.30 19.33 12.78
CA GLU A 271 -8.25 19.19 13.88
C GLU A 271 -8.86 17.79 13.89
N THR A 272 -9.34 17.29 12.74
CA THR A 272 -9.96 15.96 12.64
C THR A 272 -8.95 14.85 13.01
N ARG A 273 -7.72 14.95 12.50
CA ARG A 273 -6.61 14.05 12.85
C ARG A 273 -6.33 14.07 14.35
N ALA A 274 -6.20 15.25 14.94
CA ALA A 274 -5.89 15.42 16.35
C ALA A 274 -7.01 14.91 17.27
N LEU A 275 -8.27 15.23 16.97
CA LEU A 275 -9.44 14.77 17.71
C LEU A 275 -9.58 13.25 17.66
N THR A 276 -9.41 12.66 16.48
CA THR A 276 -9.47 11.21 16.31
C THR A 276 -8.35 10.52 17.07
N ARG A 277 -7.11 11.02 16.96
CA ARG A 277 -5.96 10.50 17.71
C ARG A 277 -6.17 10.54 19.22
N GLN A 278 -6.68 11.65 19.76
CA GLN A 278 -6.90 11.81 21.21
C GLN A 278 -8.02 10.94 21.75
N SER A 279 -9.06 10.72 20.93
CA SER A 279 -10.24 9.96 21.34
C SER A 279 -10.12 8.46 21.05
N ALA A 280 -9.10 8.02 20.32
CA ALA A 280 -8.83 6.62 20.03
C ALA A 280 -8.23 5.93 21.26
N GLN A 281 -8.79 4.76 21.57
CA GLN A 281 -8.36 3.92 22.69
C GLN A 281 -8.15 2.51 22.15
N PHE A 282 -6.91 2.22 21.79
CA PHE A 282 -6.49 0.90 21.37
C PHE A 282 -6.06 0.06 22.56
N ALA A 283 -6.40 -1.22 22.50
CA ALA A 283 -5.91 -2.22 23.43
C ALA A 283 -5.63 -3.53 22.69
N VAL A 284 -4.64 -4.25 23.17
CA VAL A 284 -4.37 -5.61 22.73
C VAL A 284 -5.07 -6.58 23.67
N GLU A 285 -5.91 -7.44 23.11
CA GLU A 285 -6.61 -8.46 23.88
C GLU A 285 -5.71 -9.69 24.05
N ASN A 286 -5.53 -10.12 25.30
CA ASN A 286 -4.92 -11.40 25.60
C ASN A 286 -5.99 -12.47 25.50
N ARG A 287 -5.98 -13.28 24.45
CA ARG A 287 -6.75 -14.53 24.50
C ARG A 287 -6.10 -15.44 25.53
N SER A 288 -6.85 -15.78 26.57
CA SER A 288 -6.62 -17.03 27.30
C SER A 288 -6.75 -18.14 26.27
N GLU A 289 -5.64 -18.83 25.97
CA GLU A 289 -5.69 -20.08 25.20
C GLU A 289 -6.66 -21.02 25.93
N GLY A 290 -7.76 -21.36 25.26
CA GLY A 290 -8.74 -22.36 25.70
C GLY A 290 -8.55 -23.65 24.94
#